data_AF-A0A8H6H923-F1
#
_entry.id   AF-A0A8H6H923-F1
#
_cell.length_a   1.000
_cell.length_b   1.000
_cell.length_c   1.000
_cell.angle_alpha   90.00
_cell.angle_beta   90.00
_cell.angle_gamma   90.00
#
_symmetry.space_group_name_H-M   'P 1'
#
loop_
_entity.id
_entity.type
_entity.pdbx_description
1 polymer ?
#
loop_
_entity_poly.entity_id
_entity_poly.type
_entity_poly.pdbx_seq_one_letter_code
_entity_poly.pdbx_strand_id
1 'polypeptide(L)'
;IQVELASDQDAQWLRMDGNAASLGTALSRTIEERTASMIVEKIPTTFDPAMGTGEVEEANGYRKGDIISARWLKPEARRYPGQLQAHAMFVFRNAETANRA
;
A
#
# COMPACT_ATOMS: atom_id res chain seq x y z
N ILE A 1 -16.55 -1.85 4.38
CA ILE A 1 -17.04 -2.64 5.54
C ILE A 1 -15.86 -3.47 5.98
N GLN A 2 -15.42 -3.32 7.23
CA GLN A 2 -14.40 -4.18 7.81
C GLN A 2 -15.09 -5.46 8.28
N VAL A 3 -14.52 -6.61 7.96
CA VAL A 3 -14.97 -7.90 8.47
C VAL A 3 -14.05 -8.26 9.62
N GLU A 4 -14.64 -8.45 10.79
CA GLU A 4 -13.95 -8.95 11.98
C GLU A 4 -14.34 -10.41 12.18
N LEU A 5 -13.35 -11.25 12.46
CA LEU A 5 -13.52 -12.68 12.64
C LEU A 5 -13.39 -13.02 14.13
N ALA A 6 -14.12 -14.04 14.57
CA ALA A 6 -14.22 -14.37 15.99
C ALA A 6 -12.93 -15.01 16.55
N SER A 7 -12.06 -15.54 15.68
CA SER A 7 -10.83 -16.20 16.08
C SER A 7 -9.70 -16.03 15.04
N ASP A 8 -8.46 -16.22 15.50
CA ASP A 8 -7.29 -16.27 14.62
C ASP A 8 -7.36 -17.44 13.63
N GLN A 9 -7.99 -18.55 14.03
CA GLN A 9 -8.19 -19.70 13.17
C GLN A 9 -9.08 -19.35 11.96
N ASP A 10 -10.17 -18.61 12.18
CA ASP A 10 -11.04 -18.14 11.09
C ASP A 10 -10.31 -17.16 10.17
N ALA A 11 -9.45 -16.31 10.74
CA ALA A 11 -8.61 -15.40 9.97
C ALA A 11 -7.56 -16.13 9.14
N GLN A 12 -6.96 -17.21 9.67
CA GLN A 12 -6.07 -18.07 8.90
C GLN A 12 -6.82 -18.81 7.80
N TRP A 13 -8.02 -19.34 8.09
CA TRP A 13 -8.87 -19.97 7.09
C TRP A 13 -9.16 -19.02 5.92
N LEU A 14 -9.45 -17.74 6.19
CA LEU A 14 -9.69 -16.74 5.15
C LEU A 14 -8.49 -16.52 4.21
N ARG A 15 -7.27 -16.63 4.75
CA ARG A 15 -6.01 -16.42 4.03
C ARG A 15 -5.61 -17.62 3.16
N MET A 16 -6.25 -18.77 3.35
CA MET A 16 -6.01 -19.93 2.48
C MET A 16 -6.58 -19.65 1.08
N ASP A 17 -5.89 -20.16 0.06
CA ASP A 17 -6.23 -19.92 -1.34
C ASP A 17 -7.69 -20.26 -1.64
N GLY A 18 -8.40 -19.30 -2.25
CA GLY A 18 -9.79 -19.44 -2.68
C GLY A 18 -10.84 -19.09 -1.62
N ASN A 19 -10.54 -19.17 -0.32
CA ASN A 19 -11.55 -18.98 0.72
C ASN A 19 -12.08 -17.55 0.80
N ALA A 20 -11.20 -16.55 0.70
CA ALA A 20 -11.62 -15.14 0.62
C ALA A 20 -12.51 -14.86 -0.61
N ALA A 21 -12.24 -15.50 -1.75
CA ALA A 21 -13.04 -15.36 -2.97
C ALA A 21 -14.40 -16.05 -2.84
N SER A 22 -14.46 -17.23 -2.22
CA SER A 22 -15.71 -17.94 -1.94
C SER A 22 -16.60 -17.16 -0.97
N LEU A 23 -16.03 -16.65 0.13
CA LEU A 23 -16.78 -15.82 1.07
C LEU A 23 -17.22 -14.50 0.42
N GLY A 24 -16.34 -13.88 -0.38
CA GLY A 24 -16.69 -12.72 -1.17
C GLY A 24 -17.89 -12.96 -2.08
N THR A 25 -17.89 -14.08 -2.81
CA THR A 25 -19.01 -14.49 -3.67
C THR A 25 -20.31 -14.66 -2.89
N ALA A 26 -20.28 -15.35 -1.75
CA ALA A 26 -21.45 -15.53 -0.88
C ALA A 26 -22.00 -14.19 -0.36
N LEU A 27 -21.12 -13.22 -0.10
CA LEU A 27 -21.49 -11.87 0.34
C LEU A 27 -21.76 -10.89 -0.81
N SER A 28 -21.63 -11.33 -2.07
CA SER A 28 -21.65 -10.47 -3.26
C SER A 28 -20.69 -9.27 -3.14
N ARG A 29 -19.48 -9.52 -2.64
CA ARG A 29 -18.43 -8.51 -2.40
C ARG A 29 -17.05 -9.08 -2.71
N THR A 30 -16.08 -8.20 -2.95
CA THR A 30 -14.66 -8.59 -2.97
C THR A 30 -14.08 -8.45 -1.58
N ILE A 31 -13.35 -9.47 -1.13
CA ILE A 31 -12.58 -9.42 0.12
C ILE A 31 -11.12 -9.16 -0.26
N GLU A 32 -10.59 -8.05 0.23
CA GLU A 32 -9.21 -7.65 0.01
C GLU A 32 -8.45 -7.62 1.34
N GLU A 33 -7.15 -7.90 1.30
CA GLU A 33 -6.30 -7.70 2.45
C GLU A 33 -6.22 -6.22 2.81
N ARG A 34 -6.11 -5.95 4.11
CA ARG A 34 -5.98 -4.57 4.59
C ARG A 34 -4.60 -4.02 4.24
N THR A 35 -4.59 -3.04 3.36
CA THR A 35 -3.40 -2.25 3.03
C THR A 35 -3.09 -1.23 4.13
N ALA A 36 -1.84 -0.78 4.17
CA ALA A 36 -1.39 0.26 5.10
C ALA A 36 -0.85 1.45 4.31
N SER A 37 -1.27 2.66 4.63
CA SER A 37 -0.80 3.87 3.95
C SER A 37 0.07 4.73 4.86
N MET A 38 1.14 5.29 4.29
CA MET A 38 2.06 6.19 4.97
C MET A 38 2.28 7.45 4.15
N ILE A 39 2.46 8.57 4.84
CA ILE A 39 2.91 9.81 4.24
C ILE A 39 4.42 9.86 4.39
N VAL A 40 5.11 9.99 3.26
CA VAL A 40 6.56 10.14 3.20
C VAL A 40 6.87 11.58 2.79
N GLU A 41 7.61 12.26 3.64
CA GLU A 41 7.93 13.68 3.50
C GLU A 41 9.29 13.89 2.81
N LYS A 42 9.53 15.13 2.34
CA LYS A 42 10.82 15.60 1.82
C LYS A 42 11.40 14.79 0.64
N ILE A 43 10.54 14.20 -0.18
CA ILE A 43 10.97 13.46 -1.37
C ILE A 43 11.38 14.46 -2.47
N PRO A 44 12.55 14.29 -3.11
CA PRO A 44 12.95 15.12 -4.25
C PRO A 44 11.90 15.13 -5.35
N THR A 45 11.61 16.30 -5.93
CA THR A 45 10.65 16.42 -7.04
C THR A 45 11.13 15.78 -8.35
N THR A 46 12.41 15.38 -8.40
CA THR A 46 13.00 14.60 -9.50
C THR A 46 12.67 13.11 -9.46
N PHE A 47 12.15 12.60 -8.32
CA PHE A 47 11.70 11.21 -8.19
C PHE A 47 10.26 11.07 -8.69
N ASP A 48 9.94 10.01 -9.42
CA ASP A 48 8.55 9.69 -9.78
C ASP A 48 8.02 8.56 -8.89
N PRO A 49 7.14 8.85 -7.90
CA PRO A 49 6.59 7.83 -7.02
C PRO A 49 5.68 6.82 -7.74
N ALA A 50 5.11 7.15 -8.90
CA ALA A 50 4.27 6.20 -9.63
C ALA A 50 5.10 5.09 -10.31
N MET A 51 6.35 5.41 -10.67
CA MET A 51 7.24 4.52 -11.44
C MET A 51 8.40 3.96 -10.60
N GLY A 52 8.79 4.66 -9.53
CA GLY A 52 9.99 4.36 -8.74
C GLY A 52 9.79 3.40 -7.57
N THR A 53 8.59 2.82 -7.37
CA THR A 53 8.35 1.93 -6.22
C THR A 53 9.25 0.71 -6.23
N GLY A 54 9.57 0.16 -7.41
CA GLY A 54 10.47 -1.00 -7.52
C GLY A 54 11.90 -0.72 -7.04
N GLU A 55 12.45 0.45 -7.36
CA GLU A 55 13.78 0.86 -6.87
C GLU A 55 13.76 1.09 -5.35
N VAL A 56 12.67 1.67 -4.83
CA VAL A 56 12.47 1.85 -3.39
C VAL A 56 12.38 0.49 -2.68
N GLU A 57 11.66 -0.48 -3.27
CA GLU A 57 11.57 -1.83 -2.73
C GLU A 57 12.95 -2.50 -2.66
N GLU A 58 13.70 -2.47 -3.76
CA GLU A 58 15.03 -3.06 -3.84
C GLU A 58 16.01 -2.43 -2.85
N ALA A 59 16.06 -1.09 -2.80
CA ALA A 59 16.99 -0.36 -1.94
C ALA A 59 16.75 -0.57 -0.43
N ASN A 60 15.53 -0.95 -0.05
CA ASN A 60 15.14 -1.15 1.36
C ASN A 60 14.93 -2.63 1.72
N GLY A 61 15.22 -3.56 0.81
CA GLY A 61 15.06 -4.99 1.05
C GLY A 61 13.61 -5.46 1.17
N TYR A 62 12.67 -4.71 0.60
CA TYR A 62 11.28 -5.14 0.47
C TYR A 62 11.14 -6.17 -0.64
N ARG A 63 10.09 -7.00 -0.54
CA ARG A 63 9.73 -7.90 -1.63
C ARG A 63 9.07 -7.10 -2.74
N LYS A 64 9.25 -7.54 -3.98
CA LYS A 64 8.57 -6.94 -5.12
C LYS A 64 7.04 -6.94 -4.90
N GLY A 65 6.41 -5.78 -4.98
CA GLY A 65 4.97 -5.61 -4.76
C GLY A 65 4.53 -5.52 -3.29
N ASP A 66 5.47 -5.27 -2.38
CA ASP A 66 5.19 -4.85 -1.01
C ASP A 66 4.67 -3.40 -0.94
N ILE A 67 5.11 -2.54 -1.87
CA ILE A 67 4.55 -1.23 -2.14
C ILE A 67 3.55 -1.37 -3.30
N ILE A 68 2.27 -1.32 -2.98
CA ILE A 68 1.16 -1.43 -3.95
C ILE A 68 1.13 -0.22 -4.88
N SER A 69 1.32 0.97 -4.32
CA SER A 69 1.33 2.21 -5.10
C SER A 69 2.02 3.32 -4.33
N ALA A 70 2.56 4.30 -5.05
CA ALA A 70 2.90 5.58 -4.46
C ALA A 70 2.46 6.73 -5.37
N ARG A 71 2.07 7.84 -4.76
CA ARG A 71 1.62 9.03 -5.48
C ARG A 71 1.91 10.29 -4.71
N TRP A 72 2.09 11.39 -5.43
CA TRP A 72 2.18 12.70 -4.82
C TRP A 72 0.88 13.07 -4.08
N LEU A 73 1.01 13.63 -2.88
CA LEU A 73 -0.12 14.24 -2.15
C LEU A 73 -0.55 15.55 -2.81
N LYS A 74 0.43 16.38 -3.20
CA LYS A 74 0.22 17.60 -3.99
C LYS A 74 0.63 17.32 -5.43
N PRO A 75 -0.31 17.32 -6.40
CA PRO A 75 0.02 17.06 -7.80
C PRO A 75 0.95 18.15 -8.34
N GLU A 76 1.72 17.82 -9.36
CA GLU A 76 2.80 18.67 -9.88
C GLU A 76 2.30 20.04 -10.33
N ALA A 77 1.13 20.07 -10.97
CA ALA A 77 0.45 21.28 -11.42
C ALA A 77 0.12 22.28 -10.30
N ARG A 78 0.18 21.86 -9.02
CA ARG A 78 -0.08 22.70 -7.85
C ARG A 78 1.19 23.04 -7.06
N ARG A 79 2.37 22.65 -7.53
CA ARG A 79 3.65 22.96 -6.85
C ARG A 79 4.02 24.42 -7.05
N TYR A 80 4.78 24.96 -6.10
CA TYR A 80 5.37 26.27 -6.28
C TYR A 80 6.52 26.18 -7.30
N PRO A 81 6.70 27.19 -8.17
CA PRO A 81 7.88 27.25 -9.03
C PRO A 81 9.16 27.13 -8.22
N GLY A 82 10.08 26.24 -8.63
CA GLY A 82 11.34 25.99 -7.93
C GLY A 82 11.26 25.08 -6.69
N GLN A 83 10.10 24.47 -6.41
CA GLN A 83 9.99 23.51 -5.32
C GLN A 83 10.83 22.25 -5.58
N LEU A 84 11.81 21.99 -4.71
CA LEU A 84 12.74 20.85 -4.83
C LEU A 84 12.27 19.58 -4.13
N GLN A 85 11.32 19.69 -3.20
CA GLN A 85 10.84 18.58 -2.39
C GLN A 85 9.31 18.59 -2.28
N ALA A 86 8.71 17.40 -2.23
CA ALA A 86 7.26 17.20 -2.07
C ALA A 86 6.99 16.04 -1.10
N HIS A 87 5.70 15.75 -0.87
CA HIS A 87 5.27 14.67 0.01
C HIS A 87 4.44 13.68 -0.82
N ALA A 88 4.67 12.40 -0.61
CA ALA A 88 3.95 11.33 -1.29
C ALA A 88 3.23 10.45 -0.28
N MET A 89 2.15 9.84 -0.74
CA MET A 89 1.50 8.74 -0.07
C MET A 89 2.02 7.45 -0.66
N PHE A 90 2.55 6.58 0.19
CA PHE A 90 2.91 5.21 -0.14
C PHE A 90 1.84 4.27 0.43
N VAL A 91 1.43 3.30 -0.36
CA VAL A 91 0.48 2.26 0.06
C VAL A 91 1.23 0.94 0.07
N PHE A 92 1.36 0.35 1.24
CA PHE A 92 1.98 -0.94 1.48
C PHE A 92 0.93 -2.05 1.53
N ARG A 93 1.37 -3.27 1.18
CA ARG A 93 0.55 -4.47 1.14
C ARG A 93 -0.08 -4.81 2.48
N ASN A 94 0.64 -4.60 3.58
CA ASN A 94 0.15 -4.84 4.93
C ASN A 94 0.86 -3.92 5.94
N ALA A 95 0.33 -3.89 7.17
CA ALA A 95 0.87 -3.08 8.24
C ALA A 95 2.27 -3.53 8.70
N GLU A 96 2.59 -4.82 8.64
CA GLU A 96 3.90 -5.34 9.04
C GLU A 96 5.00 -4.76 8.14
N THR A 97 4.80 -4.77 6.82
CA THR A 97 5.76 -4.19 5.88
C THR A 97 5.85 -2.68 6.05
N ALA A 98 4.73 -1.99 6.24
CA ALA A 98 4.73 -0.55 6.51
C ALA A 98 5.51 -0.20 7.79
N ASN A 99 5.42 -1.01 8.84
CA ASN A 99 6.10 -0.77 10.11
C ASN A 99 7.63 -0.93 10.05
N ARG A 100 8.18 -1.49 8.97
CA ARG A 100 9.63 -1.61 8.76
C ARG A 100 10.23 -0.43 7.99
N ALA A 101 9.39 0.52 7.56
CA ALA A 101 9.77 1.68 6.76
C ALA A 101 10.25 2.89 7.57
#